data_AF-A0A2V5XGF5-F1
#
_entry.id   AF-A0A2V5XGF5-F1
#
_cell.length_a   1.000
_cell.length_b   1.000
_cell.length_c   1.000
_cell.angle_alpha   90.00
_cell.angle_beta   90.00
_cell.angle_gamma   90.00
#
_symmetry.space_group_name_H-M   'P 1'
#
loop_
_entity.id
_entity.type
_entity.pdbx_description
1 polymer ?
#
loop_
_entity_poly.entity_id
_entity_poly.type
_entity_poly.pdbx_seq_one_letter_code
_entity_poly.pdbx_strand_id
1 'polypeptide(L)'
;MKKLIFVIALGLTLAGAPAFAYDYRYDNRATYVSPGRSGLDWRINRLNRMLAHVRWQLSRYRGDWHLRREVDRISVQVNRVNWRYRHGYDTWRLRREIDSLRYELHQIEMRLHVRYGDYYRWD
;
A
#
# COMPACT_ATOMS: atom_id res chain seq x y z
N MET A 1 -37.07 50.93 4.99
CA MET A 1 -37.09 50.22 6.29
C MET A 1 -37.51 48.79 6.01
N LYS A 2 -36.84 47.68 6.34
CA LYS A 2 -35.74 47.36 7.25
C LYS A 2 -34.75 46.43 6.52
N LYS A 3 -33.46 46.62 6.75
CA LYS A 3 -32.37 45.70 6.39
C LYS A 3 -32.41 44.55 7.40
N LEU A 4 -32.38 43.29 6.94
CA LEU A 4 -32.01 42.15 7.77
C LEU A 4 -31.17 41.20 6.92
N ILE A 5 -29.86 41.45 6.99
CA ILE A 5 -28.81 40.56 6.57
C ILE A 5 -28.74 39.46 7.62
N PHE A 6 -28.92 38.20 7.23
CA PHE A 6 -28.58 37.05 8.08
C PHE A 6 -27.34 36.37 7.49
N VAL A 7 -26.19 36.69 8.08
CA VAL A 7 -24.94 35.94 7.93
C VAL A 7 -25.04 34.72 8.84
N ILE A 8 -25.05 33.53 8.27
CA ILE A 8 -24.82 32.29 9.03
C ILE A 8 -23.39 31.87 8.74
N ALA A 9 -22.52 32.18 9.69
CA ALA A 9 -21.15 31.71 9.74
C ALA A 9 -21.00 30.70 10.88
N LEU A 10 -20.24 29.65 10.59
CA LEU A 10 -19.63 28.68 11.51
C LEU A 10 -20.53 27.79 12.38
N GLY A 11 -20.47 26.49 12.05
CA GLY A 11 -20.72 25.43 13.02
C GLY A 11 -20.78 24.06 12.35
N LEU A 12 -19.74 23.25 12.57
CA LEU A 12 -19.56 21.81 12.28
C LEU A 12 -18.43 21.52 11.28
N THR A 13 -17.17 21.71 11.66
CA THR A 13 -16.29 20.65 12.21
C THR A 13 -16.29 19.36 11.40
N LEU A 14 -15.30 19.26 10.50
CA LEU A 14 -14.42 18.10 10.28
C LEU A 14 -14.84 16.78 10.97
N ALA A 15 -15.52 15.92 10.23
CA ALA A 15 -15.48 14.47 10.40
C ALA A 15 -15.45 13.89 8.97
N GLY A 16 -14.30 13.62 8.34
CA GLY A 16 -13.17 12.92 8.92
C GLY A 16 -13.33 11.41 8.70
N ALA A 17 -13.49 10.99 7.45
CA ALA A 17 -13.15 9.64 7.05
C ALA A 17 -12.43 9.71 5.69
N PRO A 18 -11.08 9.79 5.66
CA PRO A 18 -10.40 9.21 4.54
C PRO A 18 -10.66 7.71 4.66
N ALA A 19 -11.53 7.16 3.81
CA ALA A 19 -11.82 5.73 3.77
C ALA A 19 -10.59 4.85 3.41
N PHE A 20 -9.38 5.45 3.35
CA PHE A 20 -8.12 4.76 3.12
C PHE A 20 -6.95 5.43 3.87
N ALA A 21 -7.12 5.76 5.15
CA ALA A 21 -5.99 5.86 6.06
C ALA A 21 -5.87 4.53 6.81
N TYR A 22 -5.45 3.47 6.11
CA TYR A 22 -4.73 2.42 6.80
C TYR A 22 -3.43 3.07 7.27
N ASP A 23 -3.41 3.41 8.54
CA ASP A 23 -2.27 3.95 9.26
C ASP A 23 -1.13 2.93 9.13
N TYR A 24 -0.22 3.16 8.18
CA TYR A 24 1.09 2.49 8.14
C TYR A 24 1.97 3.13 9.21
N ARG A 25 1.49 3.20 10.45
CA ARG A 25 2.31 3.51 11.60
C ARG A 25 3.11 2.26 11.92
N TYR A 26 4.29 2.22 11.33
CA TYR A 26 5.50 1.51 11.73
C TYR A 26 5.39 0.67 13.03
N ASP A 27 4.74 -0.49 12.96
CA ASP A 27 4.78 -1.48 14.04
C ASP A 27 5.76 -2.58 13.65
N ASN A 28 7.01 -2.34 14.03
CA ASN A 28 8.11 -3.29 13.99
C ASN A 28 7.97 -4.32 15.13
N ARG A 29 6.79 -4.96 15.26
CA ARG A 29 6.57 -6.08 16.20
C ARG A 29 6.88 -7.38 15.49
N ALA A 30 8.17 -7.73 15.48
CA ALA A 30 8.65 -9.07 15.21
C ALA A 30 8.09 -10.03 16.28
N THR A 31 6.89 -10.54 16.05
CA THR A 31 6.28 -11.56 16.89
C THR A 31 6.80 -12.91 16.38
N TYR A 32 7.42 -13.68 17.27
CA TYR A 32 8.01 -15.00 17.05
C TYR A 32 7.14 -15.88 16.14
N VAL A 33 7.69 -16.44 15.05
CA VAL A 33 6.92 -17.29 14.13
C VAL A 33 7.55 -18.67 13.96
N SER A 34 6.70 -19.68 14.15
CA SER A 34 6.93 -21.12 14.02
C SER A 34 7.64 -21.53 12.70
N PRO A 35 8.53 -22.54 12.71
CA PRO A 35 9.51 -22.80 11.63
C PRO A 35 8.92 -23.08 10.23
N GLY A 36 7.68 -23.57 10.13
CA GLY A 36 7.00 -23.83 8.85
C GLY A 36 6.38 -22.61 8.16
N ARG A 37 6.19 -21.50 8.89
CA ARG A 37 5.68 -20.21 8.37
C ARG A 37 6.79 -19.32 7.76
N SER A 38 8.04 -19.57 8.16
CA SER A 38 9.20 -18.68 7.91
C SER A 38 9.37 -18.23 6.45
N GLY A 39 9.21 -19.13 5.48
CA GLY A 39 9.41 -18.80 4.07
C GLY A 39 8.30 -17.95 3.44
N LEU A 40 7.05 -18.11 3.86
CA LEU A 40 5.92 -17.35 3.30
C LEU A 40 5.76 -15.99 4.00
N ASP A 41 6.07 -15.94 5.29
CA ASP A 41 6.13 -14.70 6.06
C ASP A 41 7.13 -13.72 5.49
N TRP A 42 8.35 -14.21 5.20
CA TRP A 42 9.37 -13.39 4.57
C TRP A 42 8.91 -12.85 3.21
N ARG A 43 8.24 -13.68 2.41
CA ARG A 43 7.67 -13.28 1.10
C ARG A 43 6.60 -12.20 1.26
N ILE A 44 5.71 -12.33 2.23
CA ILE A 44 4.66 -11.34 2.50
C ILE A 44 5.25 -10.05 3.05
N ASN A 45 6.18 -10.13 3.98
CA ASN A 45 6.87 -8.95 4.50
C ASN A 45 7.63 -8.23 3.39
N ARG A 46 8.30 -8.98 2.50
CA ARG A 46 8.96 -8.42 1.32
C ARG A 46 7.95 -7.75 0.38
N LEU A 47 6.82 -8.39 0.08
CA LEU A 47 5.75 -7.80 -0.75
C LEU A 47 5.22 -6.49 -0.14
N ASN A 48 4.94 -6.47 1.16
CA ASN A 48 4.45 -5.29 1.86
C ASN A 48 5.48 -4.15 1.85
N ARG A 49 6.78 -4.46 2.02
CA ARG A 49 7.86 -3.47 1.91
C ARG A 49 7.99 -2.91 0.49
N MET A 50 7.87 -3.75 -0.54
CA MET A 50 7.86 -3.32 -1.94
C MET A 50 6.72 -2.34 -2.22
N LEU A 51 5.50 -2.67 -1.78
CA LEU A 51 4.34 -1.79 -1.95
C LEU A 51 4.55 -0.44 -1.24
N ALA A 52 5.03 -0.47 0.01
CA ALA A 52 5.31 0.75 0.76
C ALA A 52 6.37 1.62 0.07
N HIS A 53 7.43 1.00 -0.45
CA HIS A 53 8.49 1.70 -1.17
C HIS A 53 7.97 2.35 -2.46
N VAL A 54 7.25 1.60 -3.29
CA VAL A 54 6.66 2.14 -4.54
C VAL A 54 5.68 3.28 -4.24
N ARG A 55 4.86 3.17 -3.18
CA ARG A 55 3.95 4.26 -2.76
C ARG A 55 4.73 5.51 -2.32
N TRP A 56 5.81 5.32 -1.56
CA TRP A 56 6.69 6.42 -1.18
C TRP A 56 7.31 7.11 -2.40
N GLN A 57 7.83 6.35 -3.35
CA GLN A 57 8.38 6.88 -4.60
C GLN A 57 7.33 7.64 -5.43
N LEU A 58 6.14 7.06 -5.58
CA LEU A 58 5.03 7.72 -6.25
C LEU A 58 4.70 9.08 -5.62
N SER A 59 4.71 9.16 -4.29
CA SER A 59 4.48 10.41 -3.57
C SER A 59 5.62 11.41 -3.78
N ARG A 60 6.86 10.94 -3.76
CA ARG A 60 8.07 11.76 -3.90
C ARG A 60 8.20 12.37 -5.29
N TYR A 61 7.99 11.56 -6.33
CA TYR A 61 8.18 11.96 -7.73
C TYR A 61 6.90 12.43 -8.41
N ARG A 62 5.82 12.62 -7.63
CA ARG A 62 4.48 13.00 -8.12
C ARG A 62 4.07 12.17 -9.35
N GLY A 63 4.16 10.85 -9.22
CA GLY A 63 3.83 9.93 -10.32
C GLY A 63 2.43 10.21 -10.90
N ASP A 64 2.31 9.94 -12.20
CA ASP A 64 1.11 10.20 -13.00
C ASP A 64 -0.12 9.48 -12.42
N TRP A 65 -1.31 10.05 -12.63
CA TRP A 65 -2.58 9.54 -12.12
C TRP A 65 -2.86 8.11 -12.58
N HIS A 66 -2.46 7.75 -13.80
CA HIS A 66 -2.53 6.38 -14.32
C HIS A 66 -1.73 5.40 -13.44
N LEU A 67 -0.49 5.78 -13.08
CA LEU A 67 0.39 4.95 -12.28
C LEU A 67 -0.10 4.83 -10.83
N ARG A 68 -0.69 5.91 -10.29
CA ARG A 68 -1.35 5.87 -8.97
C ARG A 68 -2.49 4.86 -8.97
N ARG A 69 -3.37 4.90 -9.98
CA ARG A 69 -4.49 3.94 -10.12
C ARG A 69 -3.99 2.49 -10.24
N GLU A 70 -2.88 2.29 -10.94
CA GLU A 70 -2.26 0.96 -11.05
C GLU A 70 -1.76 0.45 -9.69
N VAL A 71 -1.07 1.29 -8.92
CA VAL A 71 -0.60 0.95 -7.57
C VAL A 71 -1.75 0.76 -6.59
N ASP A 72 -2.82 1.54 -6.70
CA ASP A 72 -4.02 1.36 -5.87
C ASP A 72 -4.69 0.01 -6.14
N ARG A 73 -4.79 -0.40 -7.41
CA ARG A 73 -5.29 -1.73 -7.78
C ARG A 73 -4.43 -2.83 -7.16
N ILE A 74 -3.10 -2.71 -7.25
CA ILE A 74 -2.17 -3.68 -6.67
C ILE A 74 -2.29 -3.70 -5.14
N SER A 75 -2.44 -2.54 -4.50
CA SER A 75 -2.64 -2.41 -3.05
C SER A 75 -3.86 -3.20 -2.57
N VAL A 76 -4.98 -3.15 -3.30
CA VAL A 76 -6.17 -3.97 -3.01
C VAL A 76 -5.87 -5.46 -3.09
N GLN A 77 -5.08 -5.90 -4.08
CA GLN A 77 -4.69 -7.30 -4.22
C GLN A 77 -3.74 -7.75 -3.10
N VAL A 78 -2.77 -6.92 -2.73
CA VAL A 78 -1.87 -7.17 -1.59
C VAL A 78 -2.66 -7.29 -0.29
N ASN A 79 -3.66 -6.43 -0.07
CA ASN A 79 -4.55 -6.53 1.09
C ASN A 79 -5.33 -7.85 1.10
N ARG A 80 -5.81 -8.31 -0.06
CA ARG A 80 -6.49 -9.62 -0.18
C ARG A 80 -5.53 -10.79 0.12
N VAL A 81 -4.27 -10.70 -0.30
CA VAL A 81 -3.23 -11.69 0.03
C VAL A 81 -2.94 -11.68 1.53
N ASN A 82 -2.75 -10.52 2.15
CA ASN A 82 -2.56 -10.37 3.60
C ASN A 82 -3.74 -10.92 4.40
N TRP A 83 -4.97 -10.65 3.97
CA TRP A 83 -6.17 -11.19 4.61
C TRP A 83 -6.19 -12.72 4.54
N ARG A 84 -5.99 -13.31 3.36
CA ARG A 84 -5.95 -14.77 3.21
C ARG A 84 -4.84 -15.40 4.03
N TYR A 85 -3.67 -14.78 4.05
CA TYR A 85 -2.55 -15.24 4.87
C TYR A 85 -2.91 -15.33 6.37
N ARG A 86 -3.70 -14.39 6.89
CA ARG A 86 -4.14 -14.38 8.30
C ARG A 86 -5.32 -15.31 8.59
N HIS A 87 -6.21 -15.51 7.64
CA HIS A 87 -7.49 -16.21 7.85
C HIS A 87 -7.55 -17.63 7.26
N GLY A 88 -6.53 -18.04 6.50
CA GLY A 88 -6.45 -19.35 5.89
C GLY A 88 -6.19 -19.26 4.39
N TYR A 89 -5.25 -20.07 3.91
CA TYR A 89 -4.75 -20.00 2.54
C TYR A 89 -4.27 -21.35 2.01
N ASP A 90 -4.36 -21.50 0.70
CA ASP A 90 -3.59 -22.51 -0.03
C ASP A 90 -2.17 -21.98 -0.25
N THR A 91 -1.16 -22.68 0.28
CA THR A 91 0.25 -22.25 0.25
C THR A 91 0.77 -22.06 -1.17
N TRP A 92 0.44 -22.96 -2.10
CA TRP A 92 0.95 -22.91 -3.47
C TRP A 92 0.35 -21.75 -4.25
N ARG A 93 -0.97 -21.58 -4.15
CA ARG A 93 -1.69 -20.47 -4.76
C ARG A 93 -1.22 -19.13 -4.19
N LEU A 94 -1.13 -19.02 -2.88
CA LEU A 94 -0.72 -17.78 -2.23
C LEU A 94 0.72 -17.40 -2.60
N ARG A 95 1.63 -18.38 -2.68
CA ARG A 95 3.00 -18.14 -3.13
C ARG A 95 3.06 -17.61 -4.56
N ARG A 96 2.30 -18.19 -5.49
CA ARG A 96 2.24 -17.71 -6.89
C ARG A 96 1.68 -16.29 -6.97
N GLU A 97 0.61 -16.00 -6.23
CA GLU A 97 0.01 -14.67 -6.19
C GLU A 97 0.98 -13.63 -5.61
N ILE A 98 1.71 -13.96 -4.53
CA ILE A 98 2.75 -13.08 -3.98
C ILE A 98 3.84 -12.81 -5.01
N ASP A 99 4.34 -13.83 -5.71
CA ASP A 99 5.41 -13.66 -6.69
C ASP A 99 4.94 -12.83 -7.91
N SER A 100 3.69 -13.00 -8.35
CA SER A 100 3.07 -12.16 -9.40
C SER A 100 3.00 -10.68 -8.96
N LEU A 101 2.51 -10.42 -7.75
CA LEU A 101 2.39 -9.04 -7.23
C LEU A 101 3.75 -8.40 -7.02
N ARG A 102 4.75 -9.16 -6.58
CA ARG A 102 6.14 -8.69 -6.47
C ARG A 102 6.71 -8.31 -7.83
N TYR A 103 6.45 -9.13 -8.85
CA TYR A 103 6.87 -8.81 -10.21
C TYR A 103 6.20 -7.52 -10.71
N GLU A 104 4.88 -7.37 -10.55
CA GLU A 104 4.17 -6.14 -10.94
C GLU A 104 4.72 -4.89 -10.24
N LEU A 105 4.97 -4.97 -8.93
CA LEU A 105 5.57 -3.86 -8.17
C LEU A 105 6.97 -3.51 -8.66
N HIS A 106 7.78 -4.53 -8.99
CA HIS A 106 9.12 -4.30 -9.54
C HIS A 106 9.05 -3.64 -10.93
N GLN A 107 8.11 -4.02 -11.79
CA GLN A 107 7.89 -3.35 -13.07
C GLN A 107 7.48 -1.88 -12.91
N ILE A 108 6.69 -1.56 -11.89
CA ILE A 108 6.33 -0.18 -11.56
C ILE A 108 7.55 0.61 -11.07
N GLU A 109 8.32 0.02 -10.15
CA GLU A 109 9.58 0.59 -9.66
C GLU A 109 10.54 0.88 -10.81
N MET A 110 10.74 -0.05 -11.74
CA MET A 110 11.59 0.18 -12.91
C MET A 110 11.08 1.36 -13.75
N ARG A 111 9.77 1.46 -14.01
CA ARG A 111 9.19 2.59 -14.74
C ARG A 111 9.35 3.93 -14.01
N LEU A 112 9.25 3.94 -12.69
CA LEU A 112 9.49 5.13 -11.86
C LEU A 112 10.95 5.58 -11.94
N HIS A 113 11.87 4.63 -11.96
CA HIS A 113 13.30 4.89 -11.91
C HIS A 113 13.99 5.09 -13.24
N VAL A 114 13.40 4.65 -14.36
CA VAL A 114 13.77 5.17 -15.69
C VAL A 114 13.76 6.71 -15.71
N ARG A 115 12.96 7.34 -14.84
CA ARG A 115 12.92 8.81 -14.67
C ARG A 115 13.92 9.36 -13.64
N TYR A 116 14.53 8.54 -12.77
CA TYR A 116 15.33 9.02 -11.63
C TYR A 116 16.64 8.23 -11.32
N GLY A 117 17.09 7.30 -12.17
CA GLY A 117 18.46 6.75 -12.15
C GLY A 117 18.83 5.76 -11.02
N ASP A 118 18.19 5.80 -9.86
CA ASP A 118 18.45 4.88 -8.74
C ASP A 118 17.55 3.63 -8.81
N TYR A 119 17.89 2.49 -8.20
CA TYR A 119 16.98 1.33 -8.07
C TYR A 119 17.16 0.62 -6.72
N TYR A 120 16.08 0.19 -6.06
CA TYR A 120 16.20 -0.58 -4.83
C TYR A 120 16.37 -2.08 -5.13
N ARG A 121 17.35 -2.71 -4.49
CA ARG A 121 17.58 -4.16 -4.58
C ARG A 121 16.76 -4.88 -3.52
N TRP A 122 15.97 -5.84 -3.96
CA TRP A 122 15.04 -6.55 -3.09
C TRP A 122 15.60 -7.88 -2.58
N ASP A 123 16.68 -8.34 -3.20
CA ASP A 123 17.39 -9.63 -3.12
C ASP A 123 17.32 -10.28 -1.73
#